data_AF-A0A0D0DPX4-F1
#
_entry.id   AF-A0A0D0DPX4-F1
#
_cell.length_a   1.000
_cell.length_b   1.000
_cell.length_c   1.000
_cell.angle_alpha   90.00
_cell.angle_beta   90.00
_cell.angle_gamma   90.00
#
_symmetry.space_group_name_H-M   'P 1'
#
loop_
_entity.id
_entity.type
_entity.pdbx_description
1 polymer ?
#
loop_
_entity_poly.entity_id
_entity_poly.type
_entity_poly.pdbx_seq_one_letter_code
_entity_poly.pdbx_strand_id
1 'polypeptide(L)'
;MFKCADWEHINNTHIIISDANNIQHYFSYELQPVLWHAIPAFEELHMALEAKHDVPKYVLLREAIEHGLTKVGKYYNKFDDKPVYVHVGTQH
;
A
#
# COMPACT_ATOMS: atom_id res chain seq x y z
N MET A 1 15.10 7.69 -29.57
CA MET A 1 15.96 8.08 -28.43
C MET A 1 15.03 8.58 -27.34
N PHE A 2 14.94 7.85 -26.22
CA PHE A 2 14.10 8.26 -25.08
C PHE A 2 14.64 9.58 -24.51
N LYS A 3 13.73 10.50 -24.18
CA LYS A 3 14.09 11.79 -23.57
C LYS A 3 14.31 11.60 -22.06
N CYS A 4 15.04 12.52 -21.42
CA CYS A 4 15.25 12.50 -19.96
C CYS A 4 13.93 12.44 -19.17
N ALA A 5 12.87 13.09 -19.67
CA ALA A 5 11.54 13.04 -19.06
C ALA A 5 10.92 11.63 -19.06
N ASP A 6 11.20 10.82 -20.08
CA ASP A 6 10.70 9.44 -20.17
C ASP A 6 11.35 8.56 -19.08
N TRP A 7 12.64 8.75 -18.85
CA TRP A 7 13.38 8.06 -17.79
C TRP A 7 12.93 8.49 -16.39
N GLU A 8 12.65 9.77 -16.19
CA GLU A 8 12.11 10.27 -14.93
C GLU A 8 10.72 9.69 -14.64
N HIS A 9 9.86 9.61 -15.66
CA HIS A 9 8.56 8.97 -15.55
C HIS A 9 8.67 7.49 -15.18
N ILE A 10 9.54 6.73 -15.86
CA ILE A 10 9.80 5.31 -15.55
C ILE A 10 10.29 5.16 -14.10
N ASN A 11 11.20 6.02 -13.66
CA ASN A 11 11.72 5.97 -12.29
C ASN A 11 10.63 6.28 -11.24
N ASN A 12 9.76 7.25 -11.52
CA ASN A 12 8.64 7.58 -10.64
C ASN A 12 7.63 6.43 -10.54
N THR A 13 7.33 5.77 -11.66
CA THR A 13 6.49 4.57 -11.69
C THR A 13 7.13 3.42 -10.91
N HIS A 14 8.44 3.20 -11.07
CA HIS A 14 9.17 2.18 -10.31
C HIS A 14 9.09 2.41 -8.80
N ILE A 15 9.21 3.66 -8.35
CA ILE A 15 9.06 4.04 -6.94
C ILE A 15 7.66 3.70 -6.41
N ILE A 16 6.59 3.96 -7.16
CA ILE A 16 5.22 3.62 -6.73
C ILE A 16 5.01 2.11 -6.68
N ILE A 17 5.51 1.38 -7.68
CA ILE A 17 5.39 -0.09 -7.72
C ILE A 17 6.18 -0.73 -6.58
N SER A 18 7.34 -0.17 -6.23
CA SER A 18 8.19 -0.69 -5.15
C SER A 18 7.49 -0.67 -3.79
N ASP A 19 6.70 0.36 -3.49
CA ASP A 19 5.93 0.42 -2.24
C ASP A 19 4.94 -0.74 -2.13
N ALA A 20 4.19 -0.98 -3.21
CA ALA A 20 3.24 -2.09 -3.27
C ALA A 20 3.93 -3.45 -3.19
N ASN A 21 5.10 -3.59 -3.84
CA ASN A 21 5.87 -4.83 -3.87
C ASN A 21 6.47 -5.17 -2.49
N ASN A 22 6.94 -4.17 -1.74
CA ASN A 22 7.43 -4.36 -0.37
C ASN A 22 6.34 -4.93 0.53
N ILE A 23 5.11 -4.46 0.37
CA ILE A 23 3.98 -4.94 1.16
C ILE A 23 3.56 -6.35 0.73
N GLN A 24 3.52 -6.64 -0.57
CA GLN A 24 3.24 -7.99 -1.07
C GLN A 24 4.25 -9.03 -0.57
N HIS A 25 5.52 -8.65 -0.37
CA HIS A 25 6.53 -9.55 0.15
C HIS A 25 6.23 -10.03 1.57
N TYR A 26 5.72 -9.15 2.45
CA TYR A 26 5.30 -9.54 3.81
C TYR A 26 4.21 -10.62 3.81
N PHE A 27 3.34 -10.64 2.81
CA PHE A 27 2.26 -11.63 2.69
C PHE A 27 2.67 -12.92 1.98
N SER A 28 3.80 -12.91 1.30
CA SER A 28 4.33 -14.08 0.58
C SER A 28 5.13 -15.01 1.50
N TYR A 29 5.37 -14.61 2.75
CA TYR A 29 6.04 -15.43 3.75
C TYR A 29 5.00 -16.25 4.55
N GLU A 30 4.86 -17.52 4.20
CA GLU A 30 3.80 -18.44 4.67
C GLU A 30 3.76 -18.69 6.20
N LEU A 31 4.72 -18.17 6.97
CA LEU A 31 4.98 -18.60 8.36
C LEU A 31 4.54 -17.63 9.46
N GLN A 32 4.02 -16.43 9.15
CA GLN A 32 3.59 -15.47 10.18
C GLN A 32 2.08 -15.24 10.16
N PRO A 33 1.44 -14.98 11.32
CA PRO A 33 0.05 -14.54 11.37
C PRO A 33 -0.07 -13.21 10.60
N VAL A 34 -0.46 -13.34 9.33
CA VAL A 34 -0.44 -12.30 8.30
C VAL A 34 -1.43 -11.18 8.55
N LEU A 35 -2.46 -11.43 9.38
CA LEU A 35 -3.54 -10.45 9.60
C LEU A 35 -3.11 -9.27 10.48
N TRP A 36 -2.38 -9.51 11.58
CA TRP A 36 -1.93 -8.46 12.49
C TRP A 36 -0.87 -7.55 11.85
N HIS A 37 -0.10 -8.08 10.91
CA HIS A 37 0.84 -7.31 10.10
C HIS A 37 0.19 -6.66 8.89
N ALA A 38 -1.01 -7.10 8.49
CA ALA A 38 -1.69 -6.58 7.32
C ALA A 38 -2.15 -5.14 7.51
N ILE A 39 -2.75 -4.86 8.66
CA ILE A 39 -3.34 -3.54 8.95
C ILE A 39 -2.26 -2.45 8.94
N PRO A 40 -1.13 -2.57 9.68
CA PRO A 40 -0.07 -1.58 9.63
C PRO A 40 0.54 -1.43 8.23
N ALA A 41 0.72 -2.53 7.48
CA ALA A 41 1.27 -2.47 6.14
C ALA A 41 0.34 -1.75 5.14
N PHE A 42 -0.99 -1.91 5.28
CA PHE A 42 -1.95 -1.16 4.47
C PHE A 42 -2.00 0.31 4.86
N GLU A 43 -1.89 0.65 6.15
CA GLU A 43 -1.79 2.04 6.61
C GLU A 43 -0.52 2.72 6.08
N GLU A 44 0.63 2.05 6.14
CA GLU A 44 1.89 2.54 5.57
C GLU A 44 1.77 2.80 4.06
N LEU A 45 1.13 1.90 3.30
CA LEU A 45 0.85 2.12 1.88
C LEU A 45 -0.04 3.34 1.64
N HIS A 46 -1.09 3.46 2.45
CA HIS A 46 -2.07 4.52 2.33
C HIS A 46 -1.38 5.87 2.54
N MET A 47 -0.63 6.01 3.64
CA MET A 47 0.14 7.22 3.94
C MET A 47 1.18 7.53 2.87
N ALA A 48 1.89 6.52 2.35
CA ALA A 48 2.88 6.71 1.28
C ALA A 48 2.24 7.21 -0.03
N LEU A 49 1.06 6.70 -0.37
CA LEU A 49 0.30 7.14 -1.55
C LEU A 49 -0.27 8.54 -1.36
N GLU A 50 -0.82 8.88 -0.18
CA GLU A 50 -1.30 10.23 0.15
C GLU A 50 -0.15 11.25 0.09
N ALA A 51 0.99 10.95 0.71
CA ALA A 51 2.16 11.81 0.67
C ALA A 51 2.66 12.06 -0.77
N LYS A 52 2.46 11.09 -1.68
CA LYS A 52 2.81 11.21 -3.10
C LYS A 52 1.74 11.91 -3.92
N HIS A 53 0.48 11.87 -3.52
CA HIS A 53 -0.64 12.52 -4.22
C HIS A 53 -0.43 14.04 -4.32
N ASP A 54 0.03 14.67 -3.25
CA ASP A 54 0.15 16.14 -3.16
C ASP A 54 1.47 16.69 -3.71
N VAL A 55 2.40 15.82 -4.11
CA VAL A 55 3.70 16.22 -4.63
C VAL A 55 3.61 16.42 -6.16
N PRO A 56 3.94 17.62 -6.70
CA PRO A 56 3.81 17.93 -8.13
C PRO A 56 4.55 16.96 -9.06
N LYS A 57 5.61 16.33 -8.56
CA LYS A 57 6.39 15.30 -9.27
C LYS A 57 5.57 14.09 -9.72
N TYR A 58 4.47 13.79 -9.02
CA TYR A 58 3.61 12.64 -9.31
C TYR A 58 2.30 13.02 -10.02
N VAL A 59 2.17 14.24 -10.55
CA VAL A 59 0.92 14.69 -11.18
C VAL A 59 0.45 13.79 -12.33
N LEU A 60 1.40 13.21 -13.08
CA LEU A 60 1.12 12.27 -14.18
C LEU A 60 0.70 10.87 -13.69
N LEU A 61 0.92 10.58 -12.42
CA LEU A 61 0.58 9.32 -11.77
C LEU A 61 -0.59 9.49 -10.79
N ARG A 62 -1.22 10.66 -10.74
CA ARG A 62 -2.26 10.98 -9.76
C ARG A 62 -3.45 10.04 -9.88
N GLU A 63 -3.91 9.75 -11.09
CA GLU A 63 -4.99 8.79 -11.35
C GLU A 63 -4.62 7.38 -10.82
N ALA A 64 -3.38 6.94 -11.03
CA ALA A 64 -2.91 5.65 -10.53
C ALA A 64 -2.82 5.63 -8.99
N ILE A 65 -2.39 6.74 -8.38
CA ILE A 65 -2.35 6.93 -6.93
C ILE A 65 -3.77 6.90 -6.34
N GLU A 66 -4.72 7.65 -6.92
CA GLU A 66 -6.14 7.67 -6.53
C GLU A 66 -6.76 6.27 -6.63
N HIS A 67 -6.45 5.52 -7.69
CA HIS A 67 -6.85 4.12 -7.83
C HIS A 67 -6.23 3.22 -6.74
N GLY A 68 -4.96 3.43 -6.40
CA GLY A 68 -4.28 2.75 -5.30
C GLY A 68 -4.96 2.99 -3.96
N LEU A 69 -5.20 4.25 -3.61
CA LEU A 69 -5.90 4.70 -2.40
C LEU A 69 -7.30 4.06 -2.30
N THR A 70 -8.07 4.12 -3.38
CA THR A 70 -9.41 3.51 -3.46
C THR A 70 -9.35 2.00 -3.24
N LYS A 71 -8.33 1.33 -3.80
CA LYS A 71 -8.18 -0.12 -3.66
C LYS A 71 -7.80 -0.50 -2.24
N VAL A 72 -6.84 0.19 -1.62
CA VAL A 72 -6.44 -0.04 -0.21
C VAL A 72 -7.62 0.22 0.73
N GLY A 73 -8.34 1.33 0.55
CA GLY A 73 -9.53 1.65 1.36
C GLY A 73 -10.64 0.58 1.29
N LYS A 74 -10.86 -0.03 0.11
CA LYS A 74 -11.80 -1.17 -0.03
C LYS A 74 -11.37 -2.39 0.78
N TYR A 75 -10.07 -2.65 0.92
CA TYR A 75 -9.59 -3.76 1.76
C TYR A 75 -9.70 -3.41 3.24
N TYR A 76 -9.37 -2.17 3.62
CA TYR A 76 -9.51 -1.68 4.99
C TYR A 76 -10.96 -1.77 5.51
N ASN A 77 -11.93 -1.28 4.75
CA ASN A 77 -13.36 -1.39 5.10
C ASN A 77 -13.83 -2.84 5.25
N LYS A 78 -13.28 -3.78 4.47
CA LYS A 78 -13.59 -5.22 4.60
C LYS A 78 -12.97 -5.87 5.84
N PHE A 79 -11.92 -5.29 6.41
CA PHE A 79 -11.35 -5.72 7.68
C PHE A 79 -12.16 -5.14 8.86
N ASP A 80 -12.62 -3.90 8.75
CA ASP A 80 -13.49 -3.24 9.75
C ASP A 80 -14.88 -3.91 9.86
N ASP A 81 -15.44 -4.37 8.73
CA ASP A 81 -16.71 -5.13 8.68
C ASP A 81 -16.63 -6.53 9.32
N LYS A 82 -15.46 -6.99 9.78
CA LYS A 82 -15.31 -8.30 10.44
C LYS A 82 -15.07 -8.11 11.95
N PRO A 83 -16.01 -8.52 12.83
CA PRO A 83 -15.93 -8.26 14.27
C PRO A 83 -14.94 -9.16 15.04
N VAL A 84 -13.88 -9.69 14.42
CA VAL A 84 -12.96 -10.67 15.05
C VAL A 84 -11.56 -10.40 14.48
N TYR A 85 -10.50 -10.12 15.24
CA TYR A 85 -9.90 -10.96 16.28
C TYR A 85 -9.19 -10.11 17.36
N VAL A 86 -9.82 -9.91 18.51
CA VAL A 86 -9.08 -9.74 19.77
C VAL A 86 -8.99 -11.13 20.40
N HIS A 87 -7.92 -11.87 20.13
CA HIS A 87 -7.56 -12.99 21.01
C HIS A 87 -6.85 -12.39 22.22
N VAL A 88 -7.62 -11.81 23.14
CA VAL A 88 -7.17 -11.74 24.54
C VAL A 88 -7.10 -13.18 24.99
N GLY A 89 -5.88 -13.70 25.08
CA GLY A 89 -5.62 -14.98 25.68
C GLY A 89 -6.23 -14.99 27.07
N THR A 90 -7.22 -15.85 27.27
CA THR A 90 -7.59 -16.34 28.58
C THR A 90 -6.37 -17.04 29.17
N GLN A 91 -5.67 -16.38 30.10
CA GLN A 91 -4.78 -17.05 31.04
C GLN A 91 -5.42 -17.01 32.43
N HIS A 92 -5.82 -18.22 32.83
CA HIS A 92 -6.09 -18.79 34.15
C HIS A 92 -7.02 -18.08 35.15
#